data_AF-A0A8X6JED5-F1
#
_entry.id   AF-A0A8X6JED5-F1
#
_cell.length_a   1.000
_cell.length_b   1.000
_cell.length_c   1.000
_cell.angle_alpha   90.00
_cell.angle_beta   90.00
_cell.angle_gamma   90.00
#
_symmetry.space_group_name_H-M   'P 1'
#
loop_
_entity.id
_entity.type
_entity.pdbx_description
1 polymer ?
#
loop_
_entity_poly.entity_id
_entity_poly.type
_entity_poly.pdbx_seq_one_letter_code
_entity_poly.pdbx_strand_id
1 'polypeptide(L)'
;MFRFGSSLAIQAVVSFAFVALSATALNYECPEPVDIFPCYCEEEDNDPMLFCNHLWQPDQIYGSVKGLKEHKMYRMSFFMNRILEPVKSDAFKGIAVERIMFENSTITLESPQFVGMEEYLIGIQLRAIFNKTNPVGSWSLGHLTKLKELIVDKNNIMTLEDNWLTSAPDSLGLCLWKTTTLLL
;
A
#
# COMPACT_ATOMS: atom_id res chain seq x y z
N MET A 1 -41.04 -16.40 -73.21
CA MET A 1 -40.80 -17.49 -72.24
C MET A 1 -39.49 -17.21 -71.51
N PHE A 2 -39.56 -17.16 -70.17
CA PHE A 2 -38.49 -17.14 -69.17
C PHE A 2 -37.42 -16.02 -69.17
N ARG A 3 -37.63 -15.02 -68.32
CA ARG A 3 -36.55 -14.28 -67.62
C ARG A 3 -36.48 -14.82 -66.18
N PHE A 4 -35.31 -15.34 -65.81
CA PHE A 4 -34.94 -15.74 -64.44
C PHE A 4 -34.16 -14.61 -63.78
N GLY A 5 -34.29 -14.49 -62.45
CA GLY A 5 -33.23 -13.94 -61.60
C GLY A 5 -33.61 -12.78 -60.70
N SER A 6 -34.33 -13.04 -59.62
CA SER A 6 -34.31 -12.21 -58.41
C SER A 6 -33.74 -13.05 -57.27
N SER A 7 -32.43 -12.93 -57.05
CA SER A 7 -31.78 -13.49 -55.86
C SER A 7 -31.73 -12.39 -54.80
N LEU A 8 -32.55 -12.54 -53.76
CA LEU A 8 -32.49 -11.72 -52.55
C LEU A 8 -31.21 -12.13 -51.77
N ALA A 9 -30.18 -11.30 -51.82
CA ALA A 9 -29.03 -11.45 -50.94
C ALA A 9 -29.38 -10.85 -49.57
N ILE A 10 -29.62 -11.71 -48.58
CA ILE A 10 -29.73 -11.36 -47.17
C ILE A 10 -28.32 -11.00 -46.69
N GLN A 11 -28.02 -9.71 -46.54
CA GLN A 11 -26.79 -9.27 -45.87
C GLN A 11 -26.99 -9.39 -44.36
N ALA A 12 -26.31 -10.37 -43.76
CA ALA A 12 -26.17 -10.47 -42.32
C ALA A 12 -25.23 -9.36 -41.82
N VAL A 13 -25.76 -8.41 -41.06
CA VAL A 13 -24.96 -7.40 -40.36
C VAL A 13 -24.44 -8.04 -39.07
N VAL A 14 -23.19 -8.47 -39.08
CA VAL A 14 -22.49 -8.92 -37.88
C VAL A 14 -21.94 -7.68 -37.17
N SER A 15 -22.69 -7.15 -36.20
CA SER A 15 -22.22 -6.09 -35.31
C SER A 15 -21.15 -6.64 -34.37
N PHE A 16 -19.88 -6.44 -34.71
CA PHE A 16 -18.77 -6.60 -33.78
C PHE A 16 -18.82 -5.46 -32.75
N ALA A 17 -19.33 -5.75 -31.55
CA ALA A 17 -19.19 -4.86 -30.41
C ALA A 17 -17.72 -4.86 -29.98
N PHE A 18 -16.99 -3.79 -30.32
CA PHE A 18 -15.69 -3.50 -29.73
C PHE A 18 -15.91 -3.12 -28.26
N VAL A 19 -15.68 -4.06 -27.36
CA VAL A 19 -15.50 -3.76 -25.93
C VAL A 19 -14.13 -3.12 -25.80
N ALA A 20 -14.07 -1.79 -25.75
CA ALA A 20 -12.85 -1.08 -25.40
C ALA A 20 -12.56 -1.35 -23.92
N LEU A 21 -11.59 -2.22 -23.62
CA LEU A 21 -10.97 -2.28 -22.30
C LEU A 21 -10.15 -1.00 -22.14
N SER A 22 -10.75 0.02 -21.53
CA SER A 22 -10.02 1.20 -21.07
C SER A 22 -9.17 0.77 -19.87
N ALA A 23 -7.91 0.41 -20.10
CA ALA A 23 -6.94 0.38 -19.01
C ALA A 23 -6.73 1.83 -18.56
N THR A 24 -7.41 2.24 -17.48
CA THR A 24 -7.12 3.51 -16.81
C THR A 24 -5.70 3.44 -16.28
N ALA A 25 -4.80 4.20 -16.90
CA ALA A 25 -3.46 4.39 -16.36
C ALA A 25 -3.60 5.13 -15.03
N LEU A 26 -2.91 4.65 -13.99
CA LEU A 26 -2.87 5.35 -12.71
C LEU A 26 -2.14 6.69 -12.88
N ASN A 27 -2.66 7.74 -12.27
CA ASN A 27 -2.03 9.06 -12.26
C ASN A 27 -0.81 9.02 -11.32
N TYR A 28 0.35 9.49 -11.77
CA TYR A 28 1.56 9.56 -10.96
C TYR A 28 1.78 11.00 -10.48
N GLU A 29 0.78 11.54 -9.78
CA GLU A 29 0.71 12.93 -9.33
C GLU A 29 -0.02 12.98 -7.99
N CYS A 30 0.19 14.04 -7.21
CA CYS A 30 -0.54 14.24 -5.96
C CYS A 30 -2.06 14.42 -6.21
N PRO A 31 -2.93 13.75 -5.43
CA PRO A 31 -4.37 14.01 -5.43
C PRO A 31 -4.71 15.38 -4.86
N GLU A 32 -5.96 15.80 -5.09
CA GLU A 32 -6.50 17.01 -4.49
C GLU A 32 -6.47 16.93 -2.94
N PRO A 33 -6.03 17.98 -2.23
CA PRO A 33 -5.85 17.95 -0.78
C PRO A 33 -7.11 17.54 0.01
N VAL A 34 -8.29 17.88 -0.50
CA VAL A 34 -9.57 17.56 0.14
C VAL A 34 -9.87 16.06 0.16
N ASP A 35 -9.35 15.31 -0.81
CA ASP A 35 -9.60 13.86 -0.95
C ASP A 35 -8.67 13.02 -0.07
N ILE A 36 -7.56 13.60 0.38
CA ILE A 36 -6.53 12.93 1.20
C ILE A 36 -6.42 13.46 2.63
N PHE A 37 -7.20 14.48 3.00
CA PHE A 37 -7.22 15.02 4.36
C PHE A 37 -7.53 13.92 5.41
N PRO A 38 -6.87 13.87 6.58
CA PRO A 38 -5.93 14.86 7.16
C PRO A 38 -4.46 14.74 6.73
N CYS A 39 -4.15 13.84 5.80
CA CYS A 39 -2.81 13.77 5.22
C CYS A 39 -2.62 14.86 4.15
N TYR A 40 -1.37 15.06 3.72
CA TYR A 40 -1.03 15.94 2.62
C TYR A 40 -0.03 15.25 1.70
N CYS A 41 0.08 15.72 0.46
CA CYS A 41 0.96 15.16 -0.55
C CYS A 41 1.94 16.22 -1.06
N GLU A 42 3.20 15.82 -1.25
CA GLU A 42 4.22 16.63 -1.91
C GLU A 42 4.93 15.79 -2.97
N GLU A 43 5.47 16.45 -3.99
CA GLU A 43 6.27 15.81 -5.04
C GLU A 43 7.75 16.15 -4.83
N GLU A 44 8.58 15.14 -4.55
CA GLU A 44 10.04 15.27 -4.44
C GLU A 44 10.67 14.60 -5.66
N ASP A 45 11.46 15.32 -6.45
CA ASP A 45 12.03 14.80 -7.71
C ASP A 45 11.00 14.19 -8.69
N ASN A 46 9.77 14.71 -8.68
CA ASN A 46 8.58 14.21 -9.41
C ASN A 46 7.98 12.90 -8.85
N ASP A 47 8.43 12.42 -7.69
CA ASP A 47 7.83 11.29 -7.01
C ASP A 47 6.76 11.79 -6.01
N PRO A 48 5.47 11.43 -6.18
CA PRO A 48 4.43 11.85 -5.26
C PRO A 48 4.52 11.06 -3.95
N MET A 49 4.56 11.81 -2.85
CA MET A 49 4.75 11.31 -1.51
C MET A 49 3.63 11.79 -0.60
N LEU A 50 2.95 10.85 0.06
CA LEU A 50 1.89 11.14 1.01
C LEU A 50 2.44 11.17 2.44
N PHE A 51 2.10 12.21 3.19
CA PHE A 51 2.52 12.43 4.57
C PHE A 51 1.31 12.46 5.50
N CYS A 52 1.27 11.50 6.43
CA CYS A 52 0.21 11.30 7.39
C CYS A 52 0.76 11.48 8.81
N ASN A 53 0.54 12.67 9.37
CA ASN A 53 1.18 13.08 10.61
C ASN A 53 0.14 13.31 11.72
N HIS A 54 0.51 12.98 12.95
CA HIS A 54 -0.32 13.24 14.15
C HIS A 54 -1.74 12.66 14.11
N LEU A 55 -1.94 11.54 13.42
CA LEU A 55 -3.17 10.75 13.45
C LEU A 55 -3.34 10.06 14.80
N TRP A 56 -4.57 9.95 15.28
CA TRP A 56 -4.94 9.32 16.54
C TRP A 56 -6.04 8.25 16.39
N GLN A 57 -6.67 8.16 15.22
CA GLN A 57 -7.74 7.20 14.93
C GLN A 57 -7.52 6.47 13.59
N PRO A 58 -7.88 5.17 13.49
CA PRO A 58 -7.82 4.44 12.22
C PRO A 58 -8.62 5.09 11.09
N ASP A 59 -9.78 5.70 11.41
CA ASP A 59 -10.65 6.34 10.42
C ASP A 59 -9.97 7.48 9.66
N GLN A 60 -8.97 8.13 10.25
CA GLN A 60 -8.18 9.15 9.57
C GLN A 60 -7.32 8.53 8.46
N ILE A 61 -6.80 7.32 8.67
CA ILE A 61 -6.10 6.57 7.61
C ILE A 61 -7.09 6.20 6.50
N TYR A 62 -8.25 5.65 6.86
CA TYR A 62 -9.24 5.22 5.88
C TYR A 62 -9.76 6.38 5.02
N GLY A 63 -9.96 7.55 5.63
CA GLY A 63 -10.32 8.78 4.92
C GLY A 63 -9.26 9.16 3.88
N SER A 64 -8.00 9.27 4.30
CA SER A 64 -6.90 9.67 3.43
C SER A 64 -6.59 8.67 2.31
N VAL A 65 -6.64 7.37 2.60
CA VAL A 65 -6.33 6.31 1.64
C VAL A 65 -7.38 6.23 0.52
N LYS A 66 -8.63 6.61 0.79
CA LYS A 66 -9.71 6.58 -0.21
C LYS A 66 -9.42 7.51 -1.41
N GLY A 67 -8.77 8.64 -1.19
CA GLY A 67 -8.36 9.59 -2.24
C GLY A 67 -7.27 9.06 -3.18
N LEU A 68 -6.66 7.90 -2.88
CA LEU A 68 -5.52 7.37 -3.63
C LEU A 68 -5.88 6.34 -4.71
N LYS A 69 -7.15 5.95 -4.86
CA LYS A 69 -7.54 4.81 -5.71
C LYS A 69 -7.13 4.94 -7.18
N GLU A 70 -7.06 6.17 -7.69
CA GLU A 70 -6.69 6.47 -9.08
C GLU A 70 -5.26 6.99 -9.20
N HIS A 71 -4.52 7.01 -8.08
CA HIS A 71 -3.19 7.56 -7.98
C HIS A 71 -2.17 6.47 -7.63
N LYS A 72 -1.00 6.57 -8.26
CA LYS A 72 0.18 5.81 -7.88
C LYS A 72 1.08 6.73 -7.07
N MET A 73 1.46 6.25 -5.89
CA MET A 73 2.30 6.94 -4.93
C MET A 73 3.65 6.24 -4.80
N TYR A 74 4.72 7.02 -4.79
CA TYR A 74 6.05 6.49 -4.52
C TYR A 74 6.18 6.07 -3.05
N ARG A 75 5.74 6.95 -2.14
CA ARG A 75 5.85 6.69 -0.69
C ARG A 75 4.64 7.19 0.08
N MET A 76 4.27 6.44 1.12
CA MET A 76 3.40 6.91 2.19
C MET A 76 4.17 6.90 3.52
N SER A 77 4.20 8.04 4.20
CA SER A 77 4.91 8.26 5.45
C SER A 77 3.93 8.50 6.59
N PHE A 78 4.13 7.79 7.69
CA PHE A 78 3.37 7.91 8.92
C PHE A 78 4.30 8.40 10.03
N PHE A 79 4.14 9.65 10.47
CA PHE A 79 5.04 10.27 11.44
C PHE A 79 4.31 10.81 12.67
N MET A 80 4.84 10.52 13.86
CA MET A 80 4.29 10.98 15.14
C MET A 80 2.80 10.66 15.34
N ASN A 81 2.35 9.52 14.81
CA ASN A 81 0.99 9.04 14.99
C ASN A 81 0.84 8.29 16.32
N ARG A 82 -0.34 8.39 16.94
CA ARG A 82 -0.68 7.70 18.18
C ARG A 82 -2.04 7.02 18.03
N ILE A 83 -2.08 5.98 17.22
CA ILE A 83 -3.28 5.20 16.93
C ILE A 83 -3.28 3.99 17.86
N LEU A 84 -4.16 4.01 18.86
CA LEU A 84 -4.23 2.97 19.89
C LEU A 84 -5.17 1.80 19.51
N GLU A 85 -6.12 2.07 18.61
CA GLU A 85 -7.01 1.07 18.07
C GLU A 85 -6.33 0.31 16.92
N PRO A 86 -6.49 -1.01 16.79
CA PRO A 86 -5.94 -1.76 15.67
C PRO A 86 -6.47 -1.23 14.32
N VAL A 87 -5.56 -1.03 13.38
CA VAL A 87 -5.87 -0.70 12.00
C VAL A 87 -6.08 -2.01 11.25
N LYS A 88 -7.18 -2.09 10.50
CA LYS A 88 -7.57 -3.31 9.79
C LYS A 88 -6.52 -3.75 8.79
N SER A 89 -6.42 -5.05 8.57
CA SER A 89 -5.48 -5.68 7.65
C SER A 89 -5.61 -5.14 6.21
N ASP A 90 -6.83 -4.79 5.80
CA ASP A 90 -7.20 -4.30 4.47
C ASP A 90 -7.35 -2.76 4.39
N ALA A 91 -6.83 -2.02 5.39
CA ALA A 91 -6.87 -0.56 5.44
C ALA A 91 -6.33 0.13 4.18
N PHE A 92 -5.38 -0.52 3.50
CA PHE A 92 -4.67 -0.02 2.33
C PHE A 92 -5.08 -0.72 1.04
N LYS A 93 -6.18 -1.47 1.06
CA LYS A 93 -6.59 -2.28 -0.09
C LYS A 93 -6.94 -1.41 -1.30
N GLY A 94 -6.35 -1.76 -2.45
CA GLY A 94 -6.70 -1.15 -3.74
C GLY A 94 -6.06 0.21 -4.00
N ILE A 95 -4.99 0.55 -3.27
CA ILE A 95 -4.13 1.71 -3.59
C ILE A 95 -2.80 1.23 -4.15
N ALA A 96 -2.18 2.06 -4.98
CA ALA A 96 -0.89 1.77 -5.58
C ALA A 96 0.22 2.58 -4.88
N VAL A 97 0.69 2.10 -3.72
CA VAL A 97 1.81 2.71 -2.98
C VAL A 97 3.00 1.77 -3.00
N GLU A 98 4.17 2.24 -3.44
CA GLU A 98 5.36 1.40 -3.54
C GLU A 98 6.09 1.20 -2.20
N ARG A 99 6.11 2.22 -1.34
CA ARG A 99 6.86 2.20 -0.09
C ARG A 99 6.04 2.77 1.05
N ILE A 100 6.03 2.07 2.19
CA ILE A 100 5.39 2.57 3.42
C ILE A 100 6.46 2.73 4.50
N MET A 101 6.44 3.89 5.16
CA MET A 101 7.31 4.18 6.31
C MET A 101 6.46 4.55 7.51
N PHE A 102 6.73 3.91 8.65
CA PHE A 102 6.26 4.35 9.95
C PHE A 102 7.46 4.84 10.75
N GLU A 103 7.43 6.09 11.19
CA GLU A 103 8.46 6.70 12.02
C GLU A 103 7.87 7.31 13.29
N ASN A 104 8.49 7.01 14.44
CA ASN A 104 8.14 7.59 15.74
C ASN A 104 6.63 7.54 16.04
N SER A 105 5.99 6.43 15.68
CA SER A 105 4.54 6.26 15.71
C SER A 105 4.16 5.04 16.55
N THR A 106 3.06 5.13 17.27
CA THR A 106 2.38 3.99 17.89
C THR A 106 1.23 3.59 16.98
N ILE A 107 1.31 2.38 16.42
CA ILE A 107 0.31 1.81 15.53
C ILE A 107 0.37 0.29 15.60
N THR A 108 -0.79 -0.34 15.59
CA THR A 108 -0.94 -1.80 15.48
C THR A 108 -1.74 -2.11 14.22
N LEU A 109 -1.20 -2.97 13.36
CA LEU A 109 -1.88 -3.46 12.16
C LEU A 109 -2.35 -4.89 12.40
N GLU A 110 -3.62 -5.17 12.12
CA GLU A 110 -4.16 -6.52 12.16
C GLU A 110 -3.44 -7.44 11.15
N SER A 111 -3.27 -8.71 11.52
CA SER A 111 -2.62 -9.71 10.67
C SER A 111 -3.65 -10.36 9.72
N PRO A 112 -3.27 -10.71 8.47
CA PRO A 112 -2.00 -10.38 7.82
C PRO A 112 -1.94 -8.89 7.45
N GLN A 113 -0.77 -8.26 7.59
CA GLN A 113 -0.64 -6.82 7.38
C GLN A 113 -0.59 -6.46 5.89
N PHE A 114 -1.25 -5.37 5.50
CA PHE A 114 -1.26 -4.82 4.13
C PHE A 114 -1.98 -5.68 3.07
N VAL A 115 -3.07 -6.34 3.46
CA VAL A 115 -3.92 -7.08 2.53
C VAL A 115 -4.42 -6.16 1.41
N GLY A 116 -4.26 -6.61 0.16
CA GLY A 116 -4.64 -5.85 -1.02
C GLY A 116 -3.55 -4.94 -1.58
N MET A 117 -2.32 -5.03 -1.08
CA MET A 117 -1.14 -4.30 -1.60
C MET A 117 -0.12 -5.19 -2.32
N GLU A 118 -0.49 -6.44 -2.61
CA GLU A 118 0.42 -7.51 -3.06
C GLU A 118 1.12 -7.19 -4.39
N GLU A 119 0.51 -6.35 -5.23
CA GLU A 119 1.00 -5.97 -6.56
C GLU A 119 1.90 -4.74 -6.56
N TYR A 120 1.88 -3.93 -5.50
CA TYR A 120 2.51 -2.60 -5.49
C TYR A 120 3.55 -2.42 -4.39
N LEU A 121 3.35 -3.00 -3.21
CA LEU A 121 4.22 -2.74 -2.05
C LEU A 121 5.58 -3.41 -2.22
N ILE A 122 6.61 -2.59 -2.38
CA ILE A 122 8.01 -2.99 -2.59
C ILE A 122 8.83 -2.88 -1.31
N GLY A 123 8.54 -1.89 -0.45
CA GLY A 123 9.34 -1.64 0.75
C GLY A 123 8.52 -1.23 1.97
N ILE A 124 8.89 -1.79 3.12
CA ILE A 124 8.36 -1.40 4.43
C ILE A 124 9.51 -0.93 5.30
N GLN A 125 9.37 0.25 5.91
CA GLN A 125 10.32 0.77 6.89
C GLN A 125 9.62 1.06 8.23
N LEU A 126 10.17 0.49 9.31
CA LEU A 126 9.66 0.54 10.67
C LEU A 126 10.71 1.18 11.58
N ARG A 127 10.58 2.49 11.81
CA ARG A 127 11.61 3.30 12.45
C ARG A 127 11.16 3.86 13.80
N ALA A 128 11.85 3.49 14.87
CA ALA A 128 11.52 3.95 16.23
C ALA A 128 10.03 3.78 16.60
N ILE A 129 9.38 2.73 16.10
CA ILE A 129 7.98 2.41 16.38
C ILE A 129 7.84 1.37 17.51
N PHE A 130 8.87 0.54 17.70
CA PHE A 130 8.87 -0.51 18.70
C PHE A 130 9.69 -0.12 19.93
N ASN A 131 9.10 -0.38 21.10
CA ASN A 131 9.71 -0.12 22.41
C ASN A 131 9.15 -1.10 23.46
N LYS A 132 9.56 -0.96 24.72
CA LYS A 132 9.09 -1.83 25.83
C LYS A 132 7.57 -1.86 26.03
N THR A 133 6.88 -0.78 25.71
CA THR A 133 5.42 -0.62 25.84
C THR A 133 4.67 -0.88 24.54
N ASN A 134 5.38 -0.94 23.40
CA ASN A 134 4.86 -1.28 22.09
C ASN A 134 5.78 -2.33 21.44
N PRO A 135 5.71 -3.60 21.90
CA PRO A 135 6.60 -4.65 21.41
C PRO A 135 6.31 -4.97 19.94
N VAL A 136 7.28 -5.62 19.28
CA VAL A 136 7.08 -6.15 17.93
C VAL A 136 6.05 -7.28 18.03
N GLY A 137 4.86 -7.08 17.46
CA GLY A 137 3.87 -8.15 17.31
C GLY A 137 4.29 -9.17 16.25
N SER A 138 3.42 -10.14 15.96
CA SER A 138 3.62 -11.09 14.85
C SER A 138 3.20 -10.49 13.51
N TRP A 139 4.13 -10.42 12.57
CA TRP A 139 3.95 -9.91 11.22
C TRP A 139 3.87 -11.07 10.21
N SER A 140 2.86 -11.05 9.34
CA SER A 140 2.64 -12.07 8.32
C SER A 140 2.63 -11.41 6.94
N LEU A 141 3.79 -11.41 6.28
CA LEU A 141 4.05 -10.68 5.03
C LEU A 141 4.18 -11.60 3.80
N GLY A 142 4.04 -12.92 3.96
CA GLY A 142 4.25 -13.91 2.90
C GLY A 142 3.38 -13.71 1.66
N HIS A 143 2.25 -13.02 1.79
CA HIS A 143 1.34 -12.70 0.68
C HIS A 143 1.81 -11.52 -0.18
N LEU A 144 2.75 -10.68 0.31
CA LEU A 144 3.21 -9.49 -0.39
C LEU A 144 4.25 -9.83 -1.47
N THR A 145 3.78 -10.32 -2.61
CA THR A 145 4.65 -10.93 -3.65
C THR A 145 5.69 -9.98 -4.27
N LYS A 146 5.52 -8.66 -4.15
CA LYS A 146 6.48 -7.65 -4.65
C LYS A 146 7.41 -7.07 -3.58
N LEU A 147 7.21 -7.42 -2.31
CA LEU A 147 8.00 -6.87 -1.20
C LEU A 147 9.45 -7.34 -1.29
N LYS A 148 10.37 -6.39 -1.47
CA LYS A 148 11.82 -6.64 -1.58
C LYS A 148 12.59 -6.21 -0.34
N GLU A 149 12.05 -5.25 0.40
CA GLU A 149 12.75 -4.57 1.48
C GLU A 149 11.89 -4.50 2.75
N LEU A 150 12.42 -5.00 3.86
CA LEU A 150 11.91 -4.79 5.21
C LEU A 150 13.03 -4.20 6.06
N ILE A 151 12.88 -2.93 6.44
CA ILE A 151 13.87 -2.20 7.24
C ILE A 151 13.27 -1.93 8.61
N VAL A 152 13.98 -2.34 9.66
CA VAL A 152 13.59 -2.11 11.04
C VAL A 152 14.76 -1.44 11.74
N ASP A 153 14.69 -0.12 11.95
CA ASP A 153 15.80 0.70 12.47
C ASP A 153 15.41 1.57 13.66
N LYS A 154 16.40 1.89 14.51
CA LYS A 154 16.25 2.79 15.67
C LYS A 154 15.15 2.38 16.67
N ASN A 155 14.76 1.12 16.67
CA ASN A 155 13.79 0.59 17.63
C ASN A 155 14.48 0.28 18.96
N ASN A 156 13.84 0.64 20.07
CA ASN A 156 14.36 0.44 21.42
C ASN A 156 13.74 -0.82 22.05
N ILE A 157 13.99 -1.96 21.41
CA ILE A 157 13.53 -3.26 21.90
C ILE A 157 14.69 -4.00 22.56
N MET A 158 14.40 -4.69 23.67
CA MET A 158 15.38 -5.54 24.36
C MET A 158 15.38 -6.98 23.82
N THR A 159 14.25 -7.44 23.29
CA THR A 159 14.05 -8.80 22.79
C THR A 159 13.15 -8.78 21.56
N LEU A 160 13.52 -9.56 20.56
CA LEU A 160 12.72 -9.86 19.38
C LEU A 160 12.29 -11.32 19.49
N GLU A 161 10.98 -11.60 19.50
CA GLU A 161 10.51 -12.98 19.61
C GLU A 161 10.79 -13.75 18.31
N ASP A 162 11.08 -15.05 18.39
CA ASP A 162 11.43 -15.87 17.21
C ASP A 162 10.32 -15.90 16.14
N ASN A 163 9.08 -15.67 16.55
CA ASN A 163 7.87 -15.64 15.71
C ASN A 163 7.42 -14.22 15.36
N TRP A 164 8.28 -13.21 15.50
CA TRP A 164 7.92 -11.83 15.14
C TRP A 164 7.60 -11.68 13.66
N LEU A 165 8.20 -12.49 12.78
CA LEU A 165 7.90 -12.59 11.36
C LEU A 165 7.46 -14.02 11.03
N THR A 166 6.14 -14.26 11.06
CA THR A 166 5.56 -15.60 10.90
C THR A 166 5.51 -16.07 9.45
N SER A 167 5.53 -15.14 8.51
CA SER A 167 5.67 -15.43 7.08
C SER A 167 6.39 -14.30 6.36
N ALA A 168 7.30 -14.65 5.46
CA ALA A 168 8.05 -13.74 4.60
C ALA A 168 7.83 -14.14 3.13
N PRO A 169 7.74 -13.17 2.20
CA PRO A 169 7.56 -13.49 0.78
C PRO A 169 8.90 -13.89 0.15
N ASP A 170 8.86 -14.77 -0.85
CA ASP A 170 10.06 -15.24 -1.57
C ASP A 170 10.84 -14.11 -2.25
N SER A 171 10.17 -12.98 -2.53
CA SER A 171 10.76 -11.78 -3.15
C SER A 171 11.58 -10.92 -2.19
N LEU A 172 11.53 -11.19 -0.88
CA LEU A 172 12.23 -10.41 0.12
C LEU A 172 13.75 -10.64 0.04
N GLY A 173 14.45 -9.73 -0.63
CA GLY A 173 15.91 -9.80 -0.81
C GLY A 173 16.69 -9.09 0.30
N LEU A 174 16.08 -8.11 0.98
CA LEU A 174 16.72 -7.30 2.00
C LEU A 174 15.86 -7.20 3.26
N CYS A 175 16.35 -7.80 4.35
CA CYS A 175 15.82 -7.60 5.70
C CYS A 175 16.93 -6.95 6.54
N LEU A 176 16.81 -5.66 6.85
CA LEU A 176 17.80 -4.92 7.63
C LEU A 176 17.26 -4.63 9.02
N TRP A 177 17.90 -5.22 10.02
CA TRP A 177 17.68 -4.92 11.42
C TRP A 177 18.83 -4.05 11.95
N LYS A 178 18.56 -2.77 12.25
CA LYS A 178 19.55 -1.84 12.81
C LYS A 178 19.13 -1.43 14.22
N THR A 179 19.61 -2.17 15.23
CA THR A 179 19.46 -1.76 16.63
C THR A 179 20.37 -0.58 16.94
N THR A 180 19.87 0.35 17.74
CA THR A 180 20.74 1.26 18.48
C THR A 180 21.32 0.46 19.65
N THR A 181 22.47 -0.20 19.44
CA THR A 181 23.18 -0.84 20.56
C THR A 181 23.64 0.28 21.49
N LEU A 182 22.92 0.46 22.61
CA LEU A 182 23.50 1.09 23.78
C LEU A 182 24.54 0.12 24.32
N LEU A 183 25.80 0.36 23.95
CA LEU A 183 26.94 -0.11 24.73
C LEU A 183 26.78 0.53 26.12
N LEU A 184 26.38 -0.27 27.10
CA LEU A 184 26.67 -0.03 28.52
C LEU A 184 27.93 -0.79 28.88
#